data_AF-A0A1S2VRT5-F1
#
_entry.id   AF-A0A1S2VRT5-F1
#
_cell.length_a   1.000
_cell.length_b   1.000
_cell.length_c   1.000
_cell.angle_alpha   90.00
_cell.angle_beta   90.00
_cell.angle_gamma   90.00
#
_symmetry.space_group_name_H-M   'P 1'
#
loop_
_entity.id
_entity.type
_entity.pdbx_description
1 polymer ?
#
loop_
_entity_poly.entity_id
_entity_poly.type
_entity_poly.pdbx_seq_one_letter_code
_entity_poly.pdbx_strand_id
1 'polypeptide(L)'
;MELRKAKGWSQDYFAEQLGLESKNRKATISSWENDKTEPSFSDTRKIAEVLGTSVGYIIEGTTDKGIATPPVGYVLRPAEEILQQKDELLEMQRKLLKYQELEIKQQQKNNAEKEALP
;
A
#
# COMPACT_ATOMS: atom_id res chain seq x y z
N MET A 1 17.59 18.28 2.16
CA MET A 1 16.43 17.78 1.38
C MET A 1 16.87 16.94 0.18
N GLU A 2 16.85 15.63 0.37
CA GLU A 2 17.27 14.63 -0.61
C GLU A 2 16.28 14.47 -1.77
N LEU A 3 14.98 14.65 -1.55
CA LEU A 3 13.95 14.58 -2.61
C LEU A 3 14.14 15.61 -3.73
N ARG A 4 14.43 16.87 -3.36
CA ARG A 4 14.73 17.93 -4.35
C ARG A 4 15.98 17.56 -5.15
N LYS A 5 17.05 17.12 -4.46
CA LYS A 5 18.31 16.72 -5.10
C LYS A 5 18.11 15.51 -6.03
N ALA A 6 17.31 14.53 -5.64
CA ALA A 6 16.98 13.36 -6.46
C ALA A 6 16.25 13.72 -7.76
N LYS A 7 15.45 14.81 -7.76
CA LYS A 7 14.86 15.39 -8.98
C LYS A 7 15.83 16.27 -9.79
N GLY A 8 17.05 16.47 -9.32
CA GLY A 8 18.04 17.35 -9.96
C GLY A 8 17.71 18.84 -9.86
N TRP A 9 16.79 19.22 -8.98
CA TRP A 9 16.30 20.60 -8.90
C TRP A 9 17.24 21.50 -8.10
N SER A 10 17.44 22.74 -8.56
CA SER A 10 18.11 23.76 -7.75
C SER A 10 17.19 24.26 -6.63
N GLN A 11 17.74 24.85 -5.57
CA GLN A 11 16.93 25.46 -4.51
C GLN A 11 16.06 26.61 -5.03
N ASP A 12 16.55 27.36 -6.03
CA ASP A 12 15.81 28.49 -6.59
C ASP A 12 14.64 28.01 -7.45
N TYR A 13 14.88 27.03 -8.33
CA TYR A 13 13.82 26.39 -9.12
C TYR A 13 12.76 25.75 -8.22
N PHE A 14 13.19 25.06 -7.16
CA PHE A 14 12.25 24.48 -6.21
C PHE A 14 11.41 25.53 -5.49
N ALA A 15 11.99 26.67 -5.13
CA ALA A 15 11.25 27.79 -4.54
C ALA A 15 10.21 28.37 -5.51
N GLU A 16 10.53 28.44 -6.81
CA GLU A 16 9.59 28.85 -7.85
C GLU A 16 8.42 27.87 -7.98
N GLN A 17 8.67 26.56 -7.91
CA GLN A 17 7.60 25.55 -7.93
C GLN A 17 6.66 25.66 -6.72
N LEU A 18 7.15 26.15 -5.58
CA LEU A 18 6.34 26.40 -4.38
C LEU A 18 5.57 27.74 -4.42
N GLY A 19 5.80 28.57 -5.44
CA GLY A 19 5.22 29.91 -5.54
C GLY A 19 5.79 30.90 -4.53
N LEU A 20 7.06 30.75 -4.12
CA LEU A 20 7.72 31.71 -3.23
C LEU A 20 8.20 32.92 -4.02
N GLU A 21 7.49 34.04 -3.91
CA GLU A 21 7.75 35.27 -4.70
C GLU A 21 8.83 36.20 -4.11
N SER A 22 9.33 35.91 -2.90
CA SER A 22 10.32 36.76 -2.23
C SER A 22 11.70 36.71 -2.89
N LYS A 23 12.41 37.84 -2.93
CA LYS A 23 13.82 37.92 -3.37
C LYS A 23 14.75 36.97 -2.61
N ASN A 24 14.38 36.58 -1.39
CA ASN A 24 15.16 35.68 -0.53
C ASN A 24 14.65 34.23 -0.52
N ARG A 25 13.81 33.82 -1.49
CA ARG A 25 13.19 32.48 -1.55
C ARG A 25 14.20 31.33 -1.46
N LYS A 26 15.37 31.45 -2.10
CA LYS A 26 16.45 30.45 -2.01
C LYS A 26 16.97 30.30 -0.58
N ALA A 27 17.09 31.41 0.16
CA ALA A 27 17.52 31.38 1.55
C ALA A 27 16.48 30.69 2.44
N THR A 28 15.18 30.87 2.17
CA THR A 28 14.11 30.13 2.85
C THR A 28 14.26 28.63 2.66
N ILE A 29 14.42 28.16 1.41
CA ILE A 29 14.67 26.73 1.15
C ILE A 29 15.93 26.26 1.86
N SER A 30 17.03 27.03 1.78
CA SER A 30 18.26 26.66 2.46
C SER A 30 18.08 26.57 3.98
N SER A 31 17.28 27.45 4.60
CA SER A 31 17.01 27.39 6.03
C SER A 31 16.20 26.15 6.41
N TRP A 32 15.20 25.78 5.60
CA TRP A 32 14.44 24.53 5.77
C TRP A 32 15.32 23.28 5.60
N GLU A 33 16.25 23.29 4.64
CA GLU A 33 17.10 22.13 4.35
C GLU A 33 18.23 21.89 5.33
N ASN A 34 18.56 22.89 6.16
CA ASN A 34 19.62 22.83 7.16
C ASN A 34 19.04 23.01 8.58
N ASP A 35 17.76 22.72 8.76
CA ASP A 35 17.06 22.72 10.05
C ASP A 35 17.16 24.04 10.84
N LYS A 36 17.39 25.16 10.15
CA LYS A 36 17.46 26.50 10.79
C LYS A 36 16.08 27.03 11.15
N THR A 37 15.09 26.68 10.32
CA THR A 37 13.69 27.05 10.47
C THR A 37 12.85 25.94 9.87
N GLU A 38 11.64 25.76 10.36
CA GLU A 38 10.70 24.80 9.77
C GLU A 38 9.76 25.47 8.76
N PRO A 39 9.34 24.76 7.70
CA PRO A 39 8.23 25.20 6.86
C PRO A 39 6.93 25.23 7.67
N SER A 40 6.02 26.14 7.35
CA SER A 40 4.68 26.10 7.94
C SER A 40 3.94 24.84 7.47
N PHE A 41 2.92 24.39 8.21
CA PHE A 41 2.11 23.25 7.77
C PHE A 41 1.52 23.42 6.37
N SER A 42 1.17 24.66 5.99
CA SER A 42 0.70 24.98 4.64
C SER A 42 1.79 24.77 3.59
N ASP A 43 3.01 25.22 3.88
CA ASP A 43 4.17 25.03 2.99
C ASP A 43 4.55 23.56 2.89
N THR A 44 4.53 22.81 3.99
CA THR A 44 4.81 21.37 4.00
C THR A 44 3.84 20.59 3.09
N ARG A 45 2.55 20.96 3.06
CA ARG A 45 1.59 20.38 2.11
C ARG A 45 1.95 20.70 0.66
N LYS A 46 2.27 21.95 0.35
CA LYS A 46 2.71 22.35 -1.00
C LYS A 46 3.98 21.63 -1.42
N ILE A 47 4.94 21.48 -0.51
CA ILE A 47 6.16 20.70 -0.72
C ILE A 47 5.81 19.25 -1.06
N ALA A 48 4.87 18.64 -0.33
CA ALA A 48 4.40 17.28 -0.61
C ALA A 48 3.78 17.15 -2.00
N GLU A 49 2.89 18.07 -2.38
CA GLU A 49 2.26 18.11 -3.70
C GLU A 49 3.29 18.28 -4.82
N VAL A 50 4.17 19.27 -4.71
CA VAL A 50 5.20 19.58 -5.73
C VAL A 50 6.21 18.45 -5.88
N LEU A 51 6.61 17.80 -4.78
CA LEU A 51 7.55 16.69 -4.82
C LEU A 51 6.89 15.35 -5.18
N GLY A 52 5.55 15.27 -5.13
CA GLY A 52 4.80 14.03 -5.35
C GLY A 52 5.00 13.03 -4.22
N THR A 53 5.01 13.50 -2.97
CA THR A 53 5.23 12.68 -1.76
C THR A 53 4.15 12.95 -0.71
N SER A 54 4.23 12.30 0.45
CA SER A 54 3.35 12.56 1.60
C SER A 54 3.98 13.55 2.59
N VAL A 55 3.14 14.26 3.34
CA VAL A 55 3.60 15.14 4.44
C VAL A 55 4.37 14.34 5.49
N GLY A 56 3.93 13.13 5.82
CA GLY A 56 4.63 12.23 6.74
C GLY A 56 6.04 11.92 6.29
N TYR A 57 6.26 11.65 5.00
CA TYR A 57 7.59 11.38 4.45
C TYR A 57 8.54 12.59 4.60
N ILE A 58 8.03 13.82 4.45
CA ILE A 58 8.84 15.03 4.60
C ILE A 58 9.32 15.22 6.04
N ILE A 59 8.45 14.91 7.01
CA ILE A 59 8.71 15.13 8.45
C ILE A 59 9.53 13.99 9.05
N GLU A 60 9.14 12.75 8.78
CA GLU A 60 9.74 11.56 9.41
C GLU A 60 11.07 11.18 8.75
N GLY A 61 11.29 11.61 7.49
CA GLY A 61 12.55 11.37 6.77
C GLY A 61 12.84 9.89 6.49
N THR A 62 11.90 9.00 6.75
CA THR A 62 12.09 7.57 6.62
C THR A 62 11.90 7.15 5.16
N THR A 63 12.97 6.65 4.56
CA THR A 63 12.89 5.81 3.35
C THR A 63 12.36 4.42 3.64
N ASP A 64 11.99 4.15 4.90
CA ASP A 64 11.08 3.06 5.19
C ASP A 64 9.81 3.39 4.42
N LYS A 65 9.74 2.92 3.17
CA LYS A 65 8.50 2.52 2.52
C LYS A 65 7.76 1.88 3.66
N GLY A 66 6.79 2.59 4.26
CA GLY A 66 6.25 2.18 5.55
C GLY A 66 5.90 0.73 5.40
N ILE A 67 6.73 -0.15 5.96
CA ILE A 67 6.30 -1.47 6.29
C ILE A 67 5.42 -1.10 7.44
N ALA A 68 4.18 -0.71 7.12
CA ALA A 68 3.15 -0.41 8.07
C ALA A 68 3.23 -1.61 8.99
N THR A 69 3.76 -1.39 10.19
CA THR A 69 3.95 -2.46 11.14
C THR A 69 2.58 -3.11 11.20
N PRO A 70 2.48 -4.38 10.76
CA PRO A 70 1.19 -4.98 10.53
C PRO A 70 0.40 -4.81 11.84
N PRO A 71 -0.89 -4.42 11.78
CA PRO A 71 -1.68 -4.26 12.99
C PRO A 71 -1.56 -5.50 13.88
N VAL A 72 -1.80 -5.37 15.19
CA VAL A 72 -1.71 -6.51 16.10
C VAL A 72 -2.55 -7.68 15.56
N GLY A 73 -1.92 -8.84 15.40
CA GLY A 73 -2.52 -10.05 14.82
C GLY A 73 -2.25 -10.27 13.33
N TYR A 74 -1.58 -9.34 12.65
CA TYR A 74 -1.17 -9.49 11.25
C TYR A 74 0.33 -9.81 11.16
N VAL A 75 0.70 -10.63 10.18
CA VAL A 75 2.09 -11.00 9.88
C VAL A 75 2.37 -10.77 8.41
N LEU A 76 3.52 -10.18 8.12
CA LEU A 76 3.99 -10.01 6.74
C LEU A 76 4.51 -11.33 6.22
N ARG A 77 4.04 -11.71 5.04
CA ARG A 77 4.39 -12.94 4.34
C ARG A 77 4.66 -12.61 2.88
N PRO A 78 5.61 -13.28 2.21
CA PRO A 78 5.79 -13.16 0.77
C PRO A 78 4.49 -13.47 0.02
N ALA A 79 4.24 -12.75 -1.07
CA ALA A 79 3.01 -12.92 -1.85
C ALA A 79 2.93 -14.33 -2.45
N GLU A 80 4.06 -14.90 -2.86
CA GLU A 80 4.18 -16.23 -3.44
C GLU A 80 3.69 -17.31 -2.48
N GLU A 81 4.04 -17.23 -1.19
CA GLU A 81 3.58 -18.20 -0.18
C GLU A 81 2.07 -18.14 0.02
N ILE A 82 1.49 -16.92 0.00
CA ILE A 82 0.06 -16.71 0.15
C ILE A 82 -0.70 -17.25 -1.07
N LEU A 83 -0.14 -17.08 -2.27
CA LEU A 83 -0.73 -17.62 -3.49
C LEU A 83 -0.72 -19.16 -3.48
N GLN A 84 0.40 -19.77 -3.10
CA GLN A 84 0.49 -21.24 -2.97
C GLN A 84 -0.57 -21.80 -2.00
N GLN A 85 -0.70 -21.21 -0.81
CA GLN A 85 -1.72 -21.63 0.16
C GLN A 85 -3.15 -21.46 -0.35
N LYS A 86 -3.41 -20.40 -1.12
CA LYS A 86 -4.71 -20.18 -1.75
C LYS A 86 -5.02 -21.24 -2.81
N ASP A 87 -4.03 -21.61 -3.62
CA ASP A 87 -4.19 -22.63 -4.66
C ASP A 87 -4.47 -24.00 -4.04
N GLU A 88 -3.74 -24.38 -2.99
CA GLU A 88 -3.97 -25.61 -2.23
C GLU A 88 -5.38 -25.64 -1.60
N LEU A 89 -5.79 -24.54 -0.97
CA LEU A 89 -7.11 -24.41 -0.38
C LEU A 89 -8.21 -24.54 -1.45
N LEU A 90 -8.01 -23.93 -2.60
CA LEU A 90 -8.96 -23.98 -3.71
C LEU A 90 -9.10 -25.40 -4.25
N GLU A 91 -7.98 -26.13 -4.37
CA GLU A 91 -8.02 -27.53 -4.79
C GLU A 91 -8.77 -28.40 -3.78
N MET A 92 -8.55 -28.17 -2.48
CA MET A 92 -9.28 -28.85 -1.42
C MET A 92 -10.78 -28.56 -1.50
N GLN A 93 -11.18 -27.31 -1.68
CA GLN A 93 -12.60 -26.93 -1.84
C GLN A 93 -13.23 -27.64 -3.04
N ARG A 94 -12.53 -27.69 -4.18
CA ARG A 94 -13.01 -28.43 -5.37
C ARG A 94 -13.19 -29.92 -5.09
N LYS A 95 -12.27 -30.56 -4.36
CA LYS A 95 -12.39 -31.97 -3.97
C LYS A 95 -13.60 -32.18 -3.06
N LEU A 96 -13.80 -31.33 -2.06
CA LEU A 96 -14.94 -31.42 -1.15
C LEU A 96 -16.27 -31.27 -1.88
N LEU A 97 -16.38 -30.29 -2.79
CA LEU A 97 -17.56 -30.11 -3.64
C LEU A 97 -17.85 -31.38 -4.45
N LYS A 98 -16.82 -31.98 -5.06
CA LYS A 98 -16.99 -33.22 -5.83
C LYS A 98 -17.48 -34.38 -4.97
N TYR A 99 -16.99 -34.52 -3.73
CA TYR A 99 -17.50 -35.54 -2.81
C TYR A 99 -18.96 -35.31 -2.44
N GLN A 100 -19.33 -34.06 -2.13
CA GLN A 100 -20.72 -33.70 -1.84
C GLN A 100 -21.65 -34.00 -3.02
N GLU A 101 -21.23 -33.68 -4.25
CA GLU A 101 -22.01 -34.00 -5.46
C GLU A 101 -22.23 -35.51 -5.64
N LEU A 102 -21.21 -36.32 -5.35
CA LEU A 102 -21.32 -37.78 -5.43
C LEU A 102 -22.29 -38.32 -4.37
N GLU A 103 -22.21 -37.82 -3.13
CA GLU A 103 -23.15 -38.19 -2.07
C GLU A 103 -24.59 -37.82 -2.43
N ILE A 104 -24.81 -36.61 -2.94
CA ILE A 104 -26.15 -36.16 -3.38
C ILE A 104 -26.68 -37.09 -4.47
N LYS A 105 -25.88 -37.43 -5.48
CA LYS A 105 -26.29 -38.35 -6.55
C LYS A 105 -26.65 -39.73 -6.01
N GLN A 106 -25.87 -40.25 -5.06
CA GLN A 106 -26.15 -41.55 -4.46
C GLN A 106 -27.42 -41.52 -3.61
N GLN A 107 -27.66 -40.44 -2.86
CA GLN A 107 -28.89 -40.25 -2.09
C GLN A 107 -30.12 -40.16 -3.02
N GLN A 108 -30.02 -39.40 -4.10
CA GLN A 108 -31.08 -39.31 -5.12
C GLN A 108 -31.38 -40.68 -5.74
N LYS A 109 -30.35 -41.45 -6.09
CA LYS A 109 -30.51 -42.81 -6.60
C LYS A 109 -31.20 -43.73 -5.59
N ASN A 110 -30.75 -43.72 -4.35
CA ASN A 110 -31.34 -44.52 -3.27
C ASN A 110 -32.80 -44.13 -3.00
N ASN A 111 -33.14 -42.84 -3.08
CA ASN A 111 -34.51 -42.36 -2.91
C ASN A 111 -35.40 -42.80 -4.08
N ALA A 112 -34.93 -42.70 -5.32
CA ALA A 112 -35.65 -43.17 -6.50
C ALA A 112 -35.89 -44.70 -6.47
N GLU A 113 -34.92 -45.49 -6.00
CA GLU A 113 -35.08 -46.94 -5.82
C GLU A 113 -36.11 -47.29 -4.72
N LYS A 114 -36.21 -46.48 -3.66
CA LYS A 114 -37.23 -46.65 -2.61
C LYS A 114 -38.63 -46.26 -3.09
N GLU A 115 -38.78 -45.24 -3.91
CA GLU A 115 -40.07 -44.82 -4.49
C GLU A 115 -40.58 -45.79 -5.57
N ALA A 116 -39.70 -46.58 -6.18
CA ALA A 116 -40.04 -47.58 -7.19
C ALA A 116 -40.43 -48.96 -6.62
N LEU A 117 -40.35 -49.16 -5.30
CA LEU A 117 -40.80 -50.39 -4.64
C LEU A 117 -42.29 -50.27 -4.25
N PRO A 118 -43.17 -51.18 -4.71
CA PRO A 118 -44.63 -51.11 -4.48
C PRO A 118 -45.05 -51.37 -3.03
#